data_AF-A0A453Q9V6-F1
#
_entry.id   AF-A0A453Q9V6-F1
#
_cell.length_a   1.000
_cell.length_b   1.000
_cell.length_c   1.000
_cell.angle_alpha   90.00
_cell.angle_beta   90.00
_cell.angle_gamma   90.00
#
_symmetry.space_group_name_H-M   'P 1'
#
loop_
_entity.id
_entity.type
_entity.pdbx_description
1 polymer ?
#
loop_
_entity_poly.entity_id
_entity_poly.type
_entity_poly.pdbx_seq_one_letter_code
_entity_poly.pdbx_strand_id
1 'polypeptide(L)'
;MSAYYLEHANVDHIQKHFDDFEEEARSLLSLGLPIPAYDQVLKASHAFNILDSRGFVGVTERARYFGRMRSLARQCSQLWLKTREEIGYPLGTYQEANLVYPHVSEKLSRK
;
A
#
# COMPACT_ATOMS: atom_id res chain seq x y z
N MET A 1 -0.08 -21.50 8.48
CA MET A 1 -0.06 -20.33 7.56
C MET A 1 0.96 -20.48 6.43
N SER A 2 2.20 -20.93 6.68
CA SER A 2 3.24 -21.03 5.62
C SER A 2 2.86 -21.92 4.42
N ALA A 3 2.33 -23.12 4.65
CA ALA A 3 1.97 -24.06 3.57
C ALA A 3 0.94 -23.48 2.58
N TYR A 4 0.02 -22.63 3.03
CA TYR A 4 -0.92 -21.99 2.11
C TYR A 4 -0.20 -21.11 1.10
N TYR A 5 0.65 -20.19 1.57
CA TYR A 5 1.33 -19.23 0.70
C TYR A 5 2.38 -19.86 -0.21
N LEU A 6 2.99 -20.97 0.21
CA LEU A 6 4.06 -21.63 -0.54
C LEU A 6 3.56 -22.75 -1.45
N GLU A 7 2.48 -23.44 -1.10
CA GLU A 7 2.09 -24.70 -1.75
C GLU A 7 0.64 -24.70 -2.26
N HIS A 8 -0.31 -24.19 -1.48
CA HIS A 8 -1.74 -24.42 -1.74
C HIS A 8 -2.51 -23.24 -2.33
N ALA A 9 -2.00 -22.01 -2.25
CA ALA A 9 -2.69 -20.85 -2.80
C ALA A 9 -2.89 -21.03 -4.31
N ASN A 10 -4.15 -20.95 -4.74
CA ASN A 10 -4.53 -21.02 -6.14
C ASN A 10 -4.13 -19.71 -6.83
N VAL A 11 -3.14 -19.80 -7.72
CA VAL A 11 -2.54 -18.65 -8.38
C VAL A 11 -3.54 -17.88 -9.23
N ASP A 12 -4.41 -18.55 -9.98
CA ASP A 12 -5.38 -17.92 -10.87
C ASP A 12 -6.42 -17.11 -10.08
N HIS A 13 -6.91 -17.66 -8.96
CA HIS A 13 -7.84 -16.95 -8.08
C HIS A 13 -7.19 -15.71 -7.47
N ILE A 14 -5.94 -15.82 -7.01
CA ILE A 14 -5.23 -14.68 -6.40
C ILE A 14 -4.87 -13.62 -7.43
N GLN A 15 -4.53 -14.03 -8.66
CA GLN A 15 -4.33 -13.09 -9.76
C GLN A 15 -5.62 -12.32 -10.07
N LYS A 16 -6.75 -13.02 -10.16
CA LYS A 16 -8.06 -12.37 -10.33
C LYS A 16 -8.34 -11.39 -9.19
N HIS A 17 -8.10 -11.79 -7.94
CA HIS A 17 -8.26 -10.87 -6.81
C HIS A 17 -7.39 -9.62 -6.95
N PHE A 18 -6.13 -9.76 -7.37
CA PHE A 18 -5.27 -8.60 -7.62
C PHE A 18 -5.92 -7.63 -8.62
N ASP A 19 -6.40 -8.15 -9.74
CA ASP A 19 -6.99 -7.35 -10.81
C ASP A 19 -8.33 -6.70 -10.36
N ASP A 20 -9.18 -7.44 -9.65
CA ASP A 20 -10.43 -6.93 -9.08
C ASP A 20 -10.17 -5.79 -8.07
N PHE A 21 -9.18 -5.94 -7.18
CA PHE A 21 -8.81 -4.89 -6.23
C PHE A 21 -8.21 -3.67 -6.92
N GLU A 22 -7.44 -3.86 -7.99
CA GLU A 22 -6.92 -2.73 -8.77
C GLU A 22 -8.05 -1.95 -9.45
N GLU A 23 -9.00 -2.65 -10.07
CA GLU A 23 -10.16 -2.06 -10.72
C GLU A 23 -11.05 -1.30 -9.72
N GLU A 24 -11.35 -1.92 -8.59
CA GLU A 24 -12.14 -1.29 -7.52
C GLU A 24 -11.44 -0.04 -6.96
N ALA A 25 -10.11 -0.09 -6.77
CA ALA A 25 -9.34 1.07 -6.36
C ALA A 25 -9.48 2.24 -7.35
N ARG A 26 -9.45 1.96 -8.66
CA ARG A 26 -9.64 2.99 -9.72
C ARG A 26 -11.06 3.57 -9.70
N SER A 27 -12.07 2.71 -9.54
CA SER A 27 -13.46 3.13 -9.41
C SER A 27 -13.66 4.04 -8.21
N LEU A 28 -13.13 3.67 -7.04
CA LEU A 28 -13.22 4.48 -5.81
C LEU A 28 -12.46 5.80 -5.92
N LEU A 29 -11.30 5.82 -6.59
CA LEU A 29 -10.59 7.06 -6.90
C LEU A 29 -11.44 7.99 -7.78
N SER A 30 -12.13 7.46 -8.78
CA SER A 30 -13.03 8.25 -9.65
C SER A 30 -14.22 8.85 -8.90
N LEU A 31 -14.65 8.19 -7.81
CA LEU A 31 -15.71 8.65 -6.92
C LEU A 31 -15.22 9.63 -5.84
N GLY A 32 -13.92 9.97 -5.81
CA GLY A 32 -13.38 10.87 -4.80
C GLY A 32 -13.25 10.23 -3.41
N LEU A 33 -13.12 8.91 -3.32
CA LEU A 33 -13.06 8.16 -2.05
C LEU A 33 -11.63 7.64 -1.77
N PRO A 34 -10.71 8.48 -1.25
CA PRO A 34 -9.30 8.12 -1.13
C PRO A 34 -9.01 7.01 -0.11
N ILE A 35 -9.69 7.01 1.05
CA ILE A 35 -9.45 6.01 2.10
C ILE A 35 -9.89 4.61 1.62
N PRO A 36 -11.14 4.42 1.13
CA PRO A 36 -11.55 3.12 0.61
C PRO A 36 -10.70 2.66 -0.59
N ALA A 37 -10.30 3.59 -1.47
CA ALA A 37 -9.40 3.25 -2.57
C ALA A 37 -8.04 2.72 -2.07
N TYR A 38 -7.48 3.35 -1.03
CA TYR A 38 -6.23 2.90 -0.43
C TYR A 38 -6.34 1.51 0.21
N ASP A 39 -7.46 1.19 0.84
CA ASP A 39 -7.70 -0.17 1.38
C ASP A 39 -7.66 -1.23 0.27
N GLN A 40 -8.15 -0.93 -0.93
CA GLN A 40 -8.04 -1.84 -2.08
C GLN A 40 -6.58 -1.99 -2.54
N VAL A 41 -5.78 -0.92 -2.48
CA VAL A 41 -4.33 -1.02 -2.75
C VAL A 41 -3.64 -1.94 -1.74
N LEU A 42 -4.02 -1.90 -0.46
CA LEU A 42 -3.48 -2.81 0.55
C LEU A 42 -3.85 -4.28 0.27
N LYS A 43 -5.08 -4.53 -0.16
CA LYS A 43 -5.52 -5.88 -0.57
C LYS A 43 -4.78 -6.37 -1.82
N ALA A 44 -4.59 -5.50 -2.81
CA ALA A 44 -3.78 -5.81 -4.00
C ALA A 44 -2.31 -6.12 -3.61
N SER A 45 -1.74 -5.36 -2.68
CA SER A 45 -0.40 -5.62 -2.12
C SER A 45 -0.31 -6.98 -1.44
N HIS A 46 -1.32 -7.34 -0.66
CA HIS A 46 -1.38 -8.66 -0.05
C HIS A 46 -1.50 -9.78 -1.10
N ALA A 47 -2.41 -9.65 -2.08
CA ALA A 47 -2.55 -10.61 -3.17
C ALA A 47 -1.23 -10.80 -3.95
N PHE A 48 -0.53 -9.70 -4.25
CA PHE A 48 0.80 -9.74 -4.86
C PHE A 48 1.80 -10.55 -4.02
N ASN A 49 1.85 -10.34 -2.70
CA ASN A 49 2.77 -11.08 -1.83
C ASN A 49 2.50 -12.59 -1.85
N ILE A 50 1.24 -13.01 -1.98
CA ILE A 50 0.87 -14.41 -2.15
C ILE A 50 1.39 -14.95 -3.49
N LEU A 51 1.19 -14.21 -4.58
CA LEU A 51 1.68 -14.61 -5.92
C LEU A 51 3.20 -14.72 -5.97
N ASP A 52 3.92 -13.76 -5.37
CA ASP A 52 5.38 -13.75 -5.30
C ASP A 52 5.88 -14.93 -4.44
N SER A 53 5.21 -15.23 -3.32
CA SER A 53 5.52 -16.40 -2.47
C SER A 53 5.29 -17.74 -3.18
N ARG A 54 4.31 -17.81 -4.10
CA ARG A 54 4.07 -19.00 -4.93
C ARG A 54 5.07 -19.15 -6.08
N GLY A 55 5.99 -18.20 -6.25
CA GLY A 55 6.96 -18.20 -7.35
C GLY A 55 6.34 -17.89 -8.72
N PHE A 56 5.11 -17.39 -8.74
CA PHE A 56 4.41 -17.04 -9.99
C PHE A 56 4.98 -15.78 -10.63
N VAL A 57 5.52 -14.86 -9.82
CA VAL A 57 5.95 -13.54 -10.28
C VAL A 57 7.44 -13.56 -10.68
N GLY A 58 7.70 -13.44 -11.99
CA GLY A 58 9.05 -13.22 -12.51
C GLY A 58 9.58 -11.81 -12.24
N VAL A 59 10.87 -11.58 -12.51
CA VAL A 59 11.54 -10.28 -12.26
C VAL A 59 10.85 -9.12 -12.98
N THR A 60 10.54 -9.29 -14.27
CA THR A 60 9.86 -8.27 -15.08
C THR A 60 8.42 -8.02 -14.61
N GLU A 61 7.72 -9.07 -14.21
CA GLU A 61 6.35 -8.98 -13.71
C GLU A 61 6.29 -8.26 -12.36
N ARG A 62 7.27 -8.52 -11.48
CA ARG A 62 7.38 -7.83 -10.19
C ARG A 62 7.43 -6.32 -10.36
N ALA A 63 8.26 -5.83 -11.29
CA ALA A 63 8.33 -4.41 -11.60
C ALA A 63 6.99 -3.84 -12.10
N ARG A 64 6.24 -4.61 -12.90
CA ARG A 64 4.90 -4.24 -13.39
C ARG A 64 3.88 -4.14 -12.25
N TYR A 65 3.81 -5.14 -11.36
CA TYR A 65 2.95 -5.13 -10.19
C TYR A 65 3.24 -3.93 -9.28
N PHE A 66 4.51 -3.66 -8.98
CA PHE A 66 4.90 -2.48 -8.22
C PHE A 66 4.59 -1.16 -8.92
N GLY A 67 4.69 -1.09 -10.25
CA GLY A 67 4.27 0.07 -11.02
C GLY A 67 2.77 0.38 -10.84
N ARG A 68 1.92 -0.64 -10.98
CA ARG A 68 0.47 -0.56 -10.80
C ARG A 68 0.10 -0.06 -9.40
N MET A 69 0.60 -0.74 -8.36
CA MET A 69 0.28 -0.40 -6.97
C MET A 69 0.83 0.98 -6.55
N ARG A 70 2.06 1.33 -6.95
CA ARG A 70 2.63 2.66 -6.63
C ARG A 70 1.83 3.79 -7.28
N SER A 71 1.35 3.59 -8.51
CA SER A 71 0.52 4.57 -9.19
C SER A 71 -0.79 4.81 -8.44
N LEU A 72 -1.46 3.75 -7.99
CA LEU A 72 -2.69 3.87 -7.19
C LEU A 72 -2.43 4.52 -5.83
N ALA A 73 -1.40 4.08 -5.11
CA ALA A 73 -1.04 4.64 -3.80
C ALA A 73 -0.76 6.15 -3.89
N ARG A 74 -0.06 6.60 -4.95
CA ARG A 74 0.19 8.02 -5.22
C ARG A 74 -1.12 8.78 -5.48
N GLN A 75 -2.04 8.22 -6.27
CA GLN A 75 -3.33 8.87 -6.51
C GLN A 75 -4.17 8.97 -5.23
N CYS A 76 -4.16 7.92 -4.40
CA CYS A 76 -4.84 7.92 -3.11
C CYS A 76 -4.27 9.02 -2.19
N SER A 77 -2.94 9.15 -2.11
CA SER A 77 -2.32 10.15 -1.25
C SER A 77 -2.60 11.58 -1.73
N GLN A 78 -2.56 11.82 -3.04
CA GLN A 78 -2.90 13.12 -3.63
C GLN A 78 -4.36 13.50 -3.38
N LEU A 79 -5.29 12.57 -3.61
CA LEU A 79 -6.71 12.78 -3.35
C LEU A 79 -6.99 12.98 -1.87
N TRP A 80 -6.31 12.25 -0.99
CA TRP A 80 -6.41 12.44 0.45
C TRP A 80 -5.95 13.83 0.89
N LEU A 81 -4.80 14.30 0.40
CA LEU A 81 -4.32 15.65 0.70
C LEU A 81 -5.33 16.72 0.25
N LYS A 82 -5.86 16.59 -0.98
CA LYS A 82 -6.89 17.50 -1.50
C LYS A 82 -8.15 17.47 -0.63
N THR A 83 -8.64 16.27 -0.28
CA THR A 83 -9.82 16.11 0.59
C THR A 83 -9.60 16.80 1.94
N ARG A 84 -8.40 16.63 2.53
CA ARG A 84 -8.03 17.25 3.80
C ARG A 84 -7.97 18.77 3.73
N GLU A 85 -7.49 19.32 2.62
CA GLU A 85 -7.46 20.76 2.37
C GLU A 85 -8.88 21.35 2.29
N GLU A 86 -9.78 20.69 1.55
CA GLU A 86 -11.18 21.10 1.39
C GLU A 86 -11.96 21.16 2.71
N ILE A 87 -11.65 20.26 3.65
CA ILE A 87 -12.27 20.22 5.00
C ILE A 87 -11.48 21.01 6.06
N GLY A 88 -10.46 21.78 5.66
CA GLY A 88 -9.71 22.66 6.57
C GLY A 88 -8.81 21.93 7.57
N TYR A 89 -8.27 20.76 7.22
CA TYR A 89 -7.33 19.97 8.03
C TYR A 89 -7.82 19.64 9.47
N PRO A 90 -8.93 18.91 9.66
CA PRO A 90 -9.52 18.64 10.98
C PRO A 90 -8.62 17.83 11.90
N LEU A 91 -7.70 17.02 11.34
CA LEU A 91 -6.70 16.27 12.10
C LEU A 91 -5.40 17.06 12.35
N GLY A 92 -5.41 18.38 12.14
CA GLY A 92 -4.26 19.26 12.31
C GLY A 92 -3.24 19.19 11.17
N THR A 93 -2.31 20.14 11.15
CA THR A 93 -1.21 20.19 10.18
C THR A 93 0.07 19.64 10.81
N TYR A 94 0.92 19.05 9.99
CA TYR A 94 2.25 18.62 10.43
C TYR A 94 3.22 19.81 10.40
N GLN A 95 4.02 19.94 11.46
CA GLN A 95 5.21 20.79 11.49
C GLN A 95 6.34 19.98 12.13
N GLU A 96 7.54 20.04 11.54
CA GLU A 96 8.71 19.29 12.01
C GLU A 96 9.08 19.61 13.46
N ALA A 97 8.83 20.85 13.90
CA ALA A 97 9.00 21.29 15.28
C ALA A 97 8.16 20.51 16.32
N ASN A 98 7.12 19.80 15.89
CA ASN A 98 6.25 19.01 16.77
C ASN A 98 6.73 17.55 16.94
N LEU A 99 7.84 17.16 16.30
CA LEU A 99 8.41 15.83 16.47
C LEU A 99 9.10 15.71 17.82
N VAL A 100 8.56 14.86 18.69
CA VAL A 100 9.27 14.38 19.87
C VAL A 100 10.14 13.22 19.43
N TYR A 101 11.42 13.49 19.18
CA TYR A 101 12.39 12.43 18.99
C TYR A 101 12.60 11.72 20.34
N PRO A 102 12.46 10.38 20.41
CA PRO A 102 12.84 9.67 21.62
C PRO A 102 14.33 9.94 21.88
N HIS A 103 14.66 10.41 23.08
CA HIS A 103 16.05 10.56 23.50
C HIS A 103 16.70 9.18 23.57
N VAL A 104 17.42 8.80 22.52
CA VAL A 104 18.30 7.64 22.57
C VAL A 104 19.54 8.07 23.35
N SER A 105 19.67 7.59 24.58
CA SER A 105 20.91 7.77 25.36
C SER A 105 22.05 7.13 24.57
N GLU A 106 22.95 7.96 24.04
CA GLU A 106 24.23 7.52 23.51
C GLU A 106 25.02 6.87 24.64
N LYS A 107 24.92 5.55 24.78
CA LYS A 107 25.95 4.81 25.49
C LYS A 107 27.21 4.90 24.63
N LEU A 108 28.14 5.76 25.04
CA LEU A 108 29.50 5.82 24.52
C LEU A 108 30.05 4.39 24.38
N SER A 109 30.25 3.97 23.14
CA SER A 109 31.04 2.78 22.83
C SER A 109 32.50 3.08 23.16
N ARG A 110 32.90 2.84 24.42
CA ARG A 110 34.31 2.63 24.75
C ARG A 110 34.66 1.19 24.36
N LYS A 111 35.41 1.04 23.27
CA LYS A 111 36.45 0.03 23.11
C LYS A 111 37.62 0.68 22.41
#